data_AF-A0A958I1S4-F1
#
_entry.id   AF-A0A958I1S4-F1
#
_cell.length_a   1.000
_cell.length_b   1.000
_cell.length_c   1.000
_cell.angle_alpha   90.00
_cell.angle_beta   90.00
_cell.angle_gamma   90.00
#
_symmetry.space_group_name_H-M   'P 1'
#
loop_
_entity.id
_entity.type
_entity.pdbx_description
1 polymer ?
#
loop_
_entity_poly.entity_id
_entity_poly.type
_entity_poly.pdbx_seq_one_letter_code
_entity_poly.pdbx_strand_id
1 'polypeptide(L)'
;MNIYKKWQIAVMILLLATGLSAKEWTVQPGTQLPTIRAAIAVADSGDVIIVKSGTYRESPVEVNKSVSIIGDGEVIIDGEEDHQVITV
;
A
#
# COMPACT_ATOMS: atom_id res chain seq x y z
N MET A 1 19.23 -38.64 4.33
CA MET A 1 18.20 -37.69 4.82
C MET A 1 16.90 -38.46 5.05
N ASN A 2 16.41 -38.54 6.30
CA ASN A 2 15.25 -39.36 6.65
C ASN A 2 13.96 -38.82 6.01
N ILE A 3 13.03 -39.71 5.66
CA ILE A 3 11.75 -39.37 5.00
C ILE A 3 10.96 -38.31 5.82
N TYR A 4 11.02 -38.40 7.14
CA TYR A 4 10.42 -37.46 8.08
C TYR A 4 11.00 -36.05 7.99
N LYS A 5 12.31 -35.90 7.77
CA LYS A 5 12.96 -34.58 7.57
C LYS A 5 12.52 -33.93 6.26
N LYS A 6 12.31 -34.73 5.19
CA LYS A 6 11.82 -34.21 3.90
C LYS A 6 10.40 -33.67 4.02
N TRP A 7 9.53 -34.38 4.75
CA TRP A 7 8.17 -33.94 5.03
C TRP A 7 8.13 -32.70 5.92
N GLN A 8 9.00 -32.60 6.93
CA GLN A 8 9.12 -31.38 7.75
C GLN A 8 9.51 -30.16 6.90
N ILE A 9 10.47 -30.31 5.99
CA ILE A 9 10.89 -29.23 5.08
C ILE A 9 9.74 -28.84 4.14
N ALA A 10 9.00 -29.81 3.60
CA ALA A 10 7.86 -29.54 2.71
C ALA A 10 6.74 -28.77 3.42
N VAL A 11 6.42 -29.13 4.66
CA VAL A 11 5.43 -28.41 5.49
C VAL A 11 5.91 -27.00 5.82
N MET A 12 7.20 -26.81 6.10
CA MET A 12 7.78 -25.48 6.35
C MET A 12 7.67 -24.58 5.12
N ILE A 13 8.01 -25.09 3.93
CA ILE A 13 7.90 -24.34 2.67
C ILE A 13 6.44 -23.99 2.36
N LEU A 14 5.51 -24.92 2.60
CA LEU A 14 4.08 -24.68 2.39
C LEU A 14 3.54 -23.60 3.35
N LEU A 15 4.03 -23.54 4.59
CA LEU A 15 3.65 -22.53 5.58
C LEU A 15 4.20 -21.13 5.23
N LEU A 16 5.35 -21.06 4.54
CA LEU A 16 5.89 -19.79 4.03
C LEU A 16 5.15 -19.27 2.78
N ALA A 17 4.44 -20.14 2.04
CA ALA A 17 3.81 -19.78 0.77
C ALA A 17 2.49 -19.00 0.92
N THR A 18 1.90 -18.92 2.11
CA THR A 18 0.57 -18.31 2.34
C THR A 18 0.60 -16.79 2.56
N GLY A 19 1.75 -16.13 2.36
CA GLY A 19 1.97 -14.72 2.71
C GLY A 19 1.92 -13.70 1.57
N LEU A 20 1.69 -14.11 0.32
CA LEU A 20 1.75 -13.21 -0.84
C LEU A 20 0.35 -12.92 -1.39
N SER A 21 -0.40 -12.06 -0.69
CA SER A 21 -1.57 -11.41 -1.27
C SER A 21 -1.41 -9.91 -1.10
N ALA A 22 -1.37 -9.18 -2.21
CA ALA A 22 -1.47 -7.72 -2.19
C ALA A 22 -2.86 -7.34 -1.70
N LYS A 23 -2.94 -6.46 -0.69
CA LYS A 23 -4.19 -5.92 -0.19
C LYS A 23 -4.51 -4.60 -0.89
N GLU A 24 -5.81 -4.32 -1.03
CA GLU A 24 -6.30 -3.04 -1.54
C GLU A 24 -6.71 -2.10 -0.39
N TRP A 25 -6.30 -0.85 -0.48
CA TRP A 25 -6.66 0.24 0.43
C TRP A 25 -7.38 1.35 -0.33
N THR A 26 -8.63 1.65 0.05
CA THR A 26 -9.40 2.72 -0.58
C THR A 26 -9.24 4.03 0.19
N VAL A 27 -8.82 5.08 -0.50
CA VAL A 27 -8.66 6.43 0.03
C VAL A 27 -9.78 7.33 -0.48
N GLN A 28 -10.50 7.97 0.43
CA GLN A 28 -11.61 8.86 0.08
C GLN A 28 -11.84 9.94 1.16
N PRO A 29 -11.95 11.24 0.80
CA PRO A 29 -12.20 12.30 1.76
C PRO A 29 -13.48 12.07 2.57
N GLY A 30 -13.44 12.36 3.87
CA GLY A 30 -14.59 12.17 4.76
C GLY A 30 -14.85 10.72 5.21
N THR A 31 -13.97 9.78 4.89
CA THR A 31 -14.04 8.38 5.36
C THR A 31 -13.00 8.09 6.44
N GLN A 32 -12.87 6.82 6.86
CA GLN A 32 -11.87 6.38 7.84
C GLN A 32 -10.43 6.44 7.32
N LEU A 33 -10.24 6.47 6.00
CA LEU A 33 -8.93 6.61 5.36
C LEU A 33 -8.96 7.78 4.36
N PRO A 34 -8.89 9.04 4.85
CA PRO A 34 -9.13 10.21 4.03
C PRO A 34 -7.90 10.71 3.27
N THR A 35 -6.70 10.22 3.58
CA THR A 35 -5.42 10.74 3.04
C THR A 35 -4.56 9.63 2.44
N ILE A 36 -3.78 9.99 1.42
CA ILE A 36 -2.84 9.10 0.74
C ILE A 36 -1.70 8.72 1.69
N ARG A 37 -1.23 9.67 2.53
CA ARG A 37 -0.21 9.39 3.55
C ARG A 37 -0.67 8.35 4.58
N ALA A 38 -1.91 8.42 5.04
CA ALA A 38 -2.43 7.44 5.98
C ALA A 38 -2.50 6.05 5.33
N ALA A 39 -2.87 5.97 4.03
CA ALA A 39 -2.86 4.72 3.30
C ALA A 39 -1.45 4.13 3.15
N ILE A 40 -0.46 4.96 2.81
CA ILE A 40 0.96 4.51 2.74
C ILE A 40 1.44 4.03 4.11
N ALA A 41 1.05 4.69 5.19
CA ALA A 41 1.45 4.30 6.55
C ALA A 41 0.98 2.89 6.91
N VAL A 42 -0.26 2.52 6.54
CA VAL A 42 -0.86 1.20 6.85
C VAL A 42 -0.62 0.14 5.77
N ALA A 43 -0.25 0.52 4.56
CA ALA A 43 0.02 -0.40 3.45
C ALA A 43 1.32 -1.18 3.67
N ASP A 44 1.28 -2.46 3.32
CA ASP A 44 2.45 -3.32 3.25
C ASP A 44 3.08 -3.27 1.84
N SER A 45 4.33 -3.73 1.72
CA SER A 45 4.97 -3.79 0.41
C SER A 45 4.24 -4.77 -0.50
N GLY A 46 3.88 -4.30 -1.70
CA GLY A 46 3.07 -5.02 -2.67
C GLY A 46 1.60 -4.60 -2.70
N ASP A 47 1.13 -3.83 -1.71
CA ASP A 47 -0.26 -3.38 -1.64
C ASP A 47 -0.62 -2.35 -2.73
N VAL A 48 -1.93 -2.22 -2.96
CA VAL A 48 -2.53 -1.27 -3.89
C VAL A 48 -3.36 -0.25 -3.11
N ILE A 49 -3.13 1.03 -3.40
CA ILE A 49 -3.86 2.16 -2.85
C ILE A 49 -4.73 2.73 -3.96
N ILE A 50 -6.06 2.57 -3.84
CA ILE A 50 -7.05 3.14 -4.76
C ILE A 50 -7.52 4.47 -4.20
N VAL A 51 -7.19 5.55 -4.91
CA VAL A 51 -7.55 6.92 -4.53
C VAL A 51 -8.81 7.31 -5.29
N LYS A 52 -9.94 7.48 -4.59
CA LYS A 52 -11.19 7.92 -5.20
C LYS A 52 -11.09 9.38 -5.65
N SER A 53 -11.97 9.78 -6.56
CA SER A 53 -12.02 11.16 -7.04
C SER A 53 -12.15 12.17 -5.89
N GLY A 54 -11.41 13.27 -5.97
CA GLY A 54 -11.39 14.31 -4.94
C GLY A 54 -10.09 15.12 -4.91
N THR A 55 -10.09 16.17 -4.09
CA THR A 55 -8.89 16.98 -3.80
C THR A 55 -8.31 16.58 -2.46
N TYR A 56 -7.04 16.19 -2.47
CA TYR A 56 -6.27 15.75 -1.32
C TYR A 56 -5.20 16.79 -1.02
N ARG A 57 -5.36 17.49 0.09
CA ARG A 57 -4.35 18.43 0.58
C ARG A 57 -3.31 17.67 1.38
N GLU A 58 -2.13 17.52 0.81
CA GLU A 58 -1.06 16.68 1.31
C GLU A 58 0.27 17.44 1.25
N SER A 59 1.04 17.38 2.34
CA SER A 59 2.36 18.03 2.41
C SER A 59 3.30 17.15 3.26
N PRO A 60 4.43 16.71 2.68
CA PRO A 60 4.57 16.02 1.38
C PRO A 60 4.17 14.53 1.45
N VAL A 61 3.81 13.91 0.31
CA VAL A 61 3.55 12.46 0.23
C VAL A 61 4.86 11.70 0.04
N GLU A 62 5.37 11.07 1.10
CA GLU A 62 6.56 10.21 1.05
C GLU A 62 6.18 8.74 0.76
N VAL A 63 6.61 8.22 -0.38
CA VAL A 63 6.38 6.84 -0.83
C VAL A 63 7.63 6.00 -0.58
N ASN A 64 7.84 5.62 0.68
CA ASN A 64 9.02 4.85 1.10
C ASN A 64 8.83 3.32 1.08
N LYS A 65 7.73 2.84 0.50
CA LYS A 65 7.40 1.42 0.34
C LYS A 65 7.08 1.12 -1.12
N SER A 66 7.33 -0.12 -1.54
CA SER A 66 6.88 -0.60 -2.86
C SER A 66 5.36 -0.80 -2.86
N VAL A 67 4.60 0.25 -3.16
CA VAL A 67 3.13 0.23 -3.26
C VAL A 67 2.68 0.75 -4.61
N SER A 68 1.51 0.34 -5.07
CA SER A 68 0.88 0.92 -6.26
C SER A 68 -0.16 1.96 -5.84
N ILE A 69 -0.09 3.18 -6.35
CA ILE A 69 -1.09 4.22 -6.10
C ILE A 69 -1.85 4.46 -7.41
N ILE A 70 -3.16 4.23 -7.40
CA ILE A 70 -4.02 4.27 -8.59
C ILE A 70 -5.19 5.22 -8.33
N GLY A 71 -5.37 6.21 -9.20
CA GLY A 71 -6.54 7.08 -9.17
C GLY A 71 -7.76 6.42 -9.81
N ASP A 72 -8.89 6.45 -9.11
CA ASP A 72 -10.22 6.08 -9.61
C ASP A 72 -11.03 7.36 -9.89
N GLY A 73 -10.82 7.88 -11.10
CA GLY A 73 -11.39 9.13 -11.61
C GLY A 73 -10.47 10.34 -11.43
N GLU A 74 -11.05 11.52 -11.21
CA GLU A 74 -10.30 12.78 -11.12
C GLU A 74 -9.76 12.99 -9.70
N VAL A 75 -8.45 12.79 -9.54
CA VAL A 75 -7.72 12.95 -8.28
C VAL A 75 -6.79 14.15 -8.38
N ILE A 76 -6.95 15.11 -7.49
CA ILE A 76 -6.09 16.29 -7.37
C ILE A 76 -5.30 16.13 -6.07
N ILE A 77 -3.97 16.07 -6.18
CA ILE A 77 -3.08 16.15 -5.01
C ILE A 77 -2.59 17.59 -4.93
N ASP A 78 -3.09 18.30 -3.93
CA ASP A 78 -2.74 19.68 -3.63
C ASP A 78 -1.60 19.69 -2.61
N GLY A 79 -0.43 20.18 -3.05
CA GLY A 79 0.79 20.24 -2.25
C GLY A 79 0.81 21.34 -1.19
N GLU A 80 -0.28 22.10 -0.98
CA GLU A 80 -0.39 23.17 0.02
C GLU A 80 0.78 24.19 0.01
N GLU A 81 1.19 24.64 -1.18
CA GLU A 81 2.32 25.57 -1.39
C GLU A 81 3.70 25.01 -1.02
N ASP A 82 3.79 23.72 -0.73
CA ASP A 82 5.06 23.06 -0.50
C ASP A 82 5.82 22.86 -1.82
N HIS A 83 7.16 22.96 -1.76
CA HIS A 83 8.00 22.86 -2.97
C HIS A 83 8.01 21.43 -3.55
N GLN A 84 7.48 20.44 -2.82
CA GLN A 84 7.43 19.03 -3.19
C GLN A 84 6.08 18.42 -2.85
N VAL A 85 5.43 17.81 -3.84
CA VAL A 85 4.15 17.13 -3.65
C VAL A 85 4.35 15.65 -3.31
N ILE A 86 5.29 14.99 -3.99
CA ILE A 86 5.61 13.56 -3.84
C ILE A 86 7.13 13.38 -3.76
N THR A 87 7.55 12.54 -2.82
CA THR A 87 8.93 12.06 -2.67
C THR A 87 8.93 10.53 -2.65
N VAL A 88 9.89 9.89 -3.32
CA VAL A 88 10.05 8.43 -3.46
C VAL A 88 11.42 7.96 -3.01
#